data_AF-A2EHP4-F1
#
_entry.id   AF-A2EHP4-F1
#
_cell.length_a   1.000
_cell.length_b   1.000
_cell.length_c   1.000
_cell.angle_alpha   90.00
_cell.angle_beta   90.00
_cell.angle_gamma   90.00
#
_symmetry.space_group_name_H-M   'P 1'
#
loop_
_entity.id
_entity.type
_entity.pdbx_description
1 polymer ?
#
loop_
_entity_poly.entity_id
_entity_poly.type
_entity_poly.pdbx_seq_one_letter_code
_entity_poly.pdbx_strand_id
1 'polypeptide(L)'
;MFSVLGFINDHFKVNYTYNFLFRFEKEYPSEFDFINQSTHPLYSNISANVSVEAVSPDCGTNLTLIGALNGIALSSSNKTLIDGSINHGYWYFAIGANTYYKVSGTITGPICKVDKGVTSVDLWLQYTDDIIFQMLPNLEIPSVPKCNSYHLLSNLHVFILMLLE
;
A
#
# COMPACT_ATOMS: atom_id res chain seq x y z
N MET A 1 15.66 -9.07 3.83
CA MET A 1 14.42 -8.31 3.55
C MET A 1 14.43 -7.93 2.08
N PHE A 2 13.43 -8.36 1.32
CA PHE A 2 13.27 -8.04 -0.10
C PHE A 2 12.10 -7.05 -0.22
N SER A 3 12.32 -5.91 -0.87
CA SER A 3 11.26 -4.92 -1.11
C SER A 3 11.02 -4.81 -2.60
N VAL A 4 9.79 -5.10 -3.02
CA VAL A 4 9.34 -4.95 -4.41
C VAL A 4 9.27 -3.47 -4.80
N LEU A 5 9.21 -2.55 -3.82
CA LEU A 5 9.16 -1.10 -4.07
C LEU A 5 10.27 -0.64 -5.01
N GLY A 6 11.50 -1.13 -4.81
CA GLY A 6 12.66 -0.76 -5.63
C GLY A 6 12.62 -1.25 -7.07
N PHE A 7 11.68 -2.14 -7.41
CA PHE A 7 11.51 -2.71 -8.75
C PHE A 7 10.25 -2.20 -9.46
N ILE A 8 9.44 -1.36 -8.80
CA ILE A 8 8.25 -0.77 -9.40
C ILE A 8 8.68 -0.01 -10.66
N ASN A 9 7.92 -0.21 -11.74
CA ASN A 9 8.02 0.51 -13.00
C ASN A 9 6.69 0.41 -13.75
N ASP A 10 6.65 0.93 -14.97
CA ASP A 10 5.42 0.99 -15.76
C ASP A 10 4.82 -0.38 -16.15
N HIS A 11 5.55 -1.50 -16.02
CA HIS A 11 4.97 -2.84 -16.20
C HIS A 11 4.02 -3.24 -15.07
N PHE A 12 4.11 -2.58 -13.91
CA PHE A 12 3.14 -2.73 -12.83
C PHE A 12 1.88 -1.89 -13.04
N LYS A 13 1.78 -1.11 -14.13
CA LYS A 13 0.56 -0.39 -14.43
C LYS A 13 -0.50 -1.33 -14.99
N VAL A 14 -1.70 -1.26 -14.43
CA VAL A 14 -2.91 -1.86 -14.97
C VAL A 14 -3.85 -0.71 -15.33
N ASN A 15 -4.33 -0.69 -16.57
CA ASN A 15 -5.14 0.43 -17.08
C ASN A 15 -4.46 1.81 -16.90
N TYR A 16 -3.15 1.88 -17.15
CA TYR A 16 -2.31 3.09 -17.03
C TYR A 16 -2.09 3.62 -15.60
N THR A 17 -2.55 2.92 -14.58
CA THR A 17 -2.38 3.29 -13.16
C THR A 17 -1.64 2.20 -12.39
N TYR A 18 -0.92 2.60 -11.34
CA TYR A 18 -0.49 1.71 -10.28
C TYR A 18 -1.67 1.47 -9.34
N ASN A 19 -2.00 0.21 -9.05
CA ASN A 19 -3.16 -0.16 -8.25
C ASN A 19 -2.68 -0.84 -6.97
N PHE A 20 -2.85 -0.17 -5.84
CA PHE A 20 -2.34 -0.57 -4.54
C PHE A 20 -3.47 -1.01 -3.62
N LEU A 21 -3.19 -2.06 -2.84
CA LEU A 21 -4.02 -2.48 -1.71
C LEU A 21 -3.19 -2.35 -0.43
N PHE A 22 -3.76 -1.71 0.58
CA PHE A 22 -3.22 -1.67 1.94
C PHE A 22 -4.06 -2.55 2.84
N ARG A 23 -3.42 -3.23 3.79
CA ARG A 23 -4.12 -3.91 4.88
C ARG A 23 -3.30 -3.89 6.15
N PHE A 24 -4.01 -3.73 7.26
CA PHE A 24 -3.44 -3.74 8.60
C PHE A 24 -3.77 -5.09 9.26
N GLU A 25 -3.31 -6.21 8.66
CA GLU A 25 -3.86 -7.55 8.94
C GLU A 25 -3.90 -7.92 10.43
N LYS A 26 -2.87 -7.56 11.18
CA LYS A 26 -2.70 -8.02 12.56
C LYS A 26 -3.61 -7.30 13.56
N GLU A 27 -3.72 -5.98 13.47
CA GLU A 27 -4.56 -5.19 14.37
C GLU A 27 -5.97 -4.98 13.82
N TYR A 28 -6.13 -4.92 12.50
CA TYR A 28 -7.38 -4.60 11.81
C TYR A 28 -7.56 -5.45 10.54
N PRO A 29 -7.87 -6.75 10.67
CA PRO A 29 -7.93 -7.68 9.54
C PRO A 29 -9.00 -7.37 8.49
N SER A 30 -10.03 -6.61 8.88
CA SER A 30 -11.10 -6.11 7.99
C SER A 30 -10.75 -4.79 7.30
N GLU A 31 -9.71 -4.09 7.76
CA GLU A 31 -9.40 -2.74 7.28
C GLU A 31 -8.46 -2.86 6.09
N PHE A 32 -8.98 -2.49 4.93
CA PHE A 32 -8.22 -2.39 3.71
C PHE A 32 -8.55 -1.09 2.97
N ASP A 33 -7.55 -0.55 2.29
CA ASP A 33 -7.70 0.63 1.44
C ASP A 33 -7.16 0.31 0.05
N PHE A 34 -7.95 0.62 -0.99
CA PHE A 34 -7.56 0.41 -2.38
C PHE A 34 -7.42 1.73 -3.10
N ILE A 35 -6.24 1.97 -3.67
CA ILE A 35 -5.86 3.25 -4.29
C ILE A 35 -5.26 2.99 -5.67
N ASN A 36 -5.69 3.79 -6.63
CA ASN A 36 -5.06 3.88 -7.93
C ASN A 36 -4.41 5.24 -8.12
N GLN A 37 -3.25 5.28 -8.80
CA GLN A 37 -2.59 6.53 -9.17
C GLN A 37 -1.80 6.38 -10.47
N SER A 38 -1.62 7.46 -11.22
CA SER A 38 -0.83 7.43 -12.47
C SER A 38 0.67 7.62 -12.24
N THR A 39 1.04 8.21 -11.11
CA THR A 39 2.41 8.59 -10.76
C THR A 39 3.18 7.45 -10.09
N HIS A 40 4.47 7.39 -10.38
CA HIS A 40 5.37 6.44 -9.73
C HIS A 40 5.57 6.80 -8.24
N PRO A 41 5.38 5.86 -7.29
CA PRO A 41 5.35 6.17 -5.86
C PRO A 41 6.72 6.60 -5.28
N LEU A 42 7.82 6.31 -5.97
CA LEU A 42 9.19 6.57 -5.49
C LEU A 42 9.90 7.78 -6.10
N TYR A 43 9.32 8.47 -7.08
CA TYR A 43 10.05 9.54 -7.82
C TYR A 43 9.49 10.94 -7.60
N SER A 44 8.40 11.06 -6.86
CA SER A 44 7.68 12.30 -6.64
C SER A 44 7.18 12.34 -5.21
N ASN A 45 7.01 13.54 -4.68
CA ASN A 45 6.29 13.84 -3.44
C ASN A 45 4.84 14.30 -3.72
N ILE A 46 4.31 13.98 -4.90
CA ILE A 46 2.95 14.28 -5.36
C ILE A 46 2.43 13.04 -6.10
N SER A 47 1.17 12.70 -5.88
CA SER A 47 0.44 11.73 -6.70
C SER A 47 -0.61 12.38 -7.58
N ALA A 48 -0.76 11.87 -8.80
CA ALA A 48 -1.73 12.37 -9.77
C ALA A 48 -2.74 11.29 -10.19
N ASN A 49 -3.91 11.75 -10.63
CA ASN A 49 -5.05 10.90 -11.02
C ASN A 49 -5.37 9.84 -9.97
N VAL A 50 -5.42 10.28 -8.70
CA VAL A 50 -5.67 9.39 -7.58
C VAL A 50 -7.15 9.07 -7.49
N SER A 51 -7.48 7.79 -7.45
CA SER A 51 -8.81 7.30 -7.05
C SER A 51 -8.68 6.38 -5.85
N VAL A 52 -9.60 6.52 -4.91
CA VAL A 52 -9.73 5.65 -3.75
C VAL A 52 -11.03 4.89 -3.91
N GLU A 53 -10.96 3.59 -4.15
CA GLU A 53 -12.14 2.78 -4.52
C GLU A 53 -12.73 2.04 -3.32
N ALA A 54 -11.89 1.75 -2.33
CA ALA A 54 -12.31 1.24 -1.05
C ALA A 54 -11.48 1.91 0.03
N VAL A 55 -12.15 2.19 1.14
CA VAL A 55 -11.53 2.63 2.38
C VAL A 55 -12.00 1.74 3.49
N SER A 56 -11.18 1.63 4.52
CA SER A 56 -11.55 0.78 5.64
C SER A 56 -12.93 1.15 6.20
N PRO A 57 -13.81 0.17 6.46
CA PRO A 57 -15.20 0.42 6.84
C PRO A 57 -15.36 1.34 8.05
N ASP A 58 -14.49 1.24 9.06
CA ASP A 58 -14.55 2.09 10.24
C ASP A 58 -14.10 3.53 9.96
N CYS A 59 -13.30 3.74 8.90
CA CYS A 59 -12.86 5.06 8.48
C CYS A 59 -13.90 5.78 7.62
N GLY A 60 -14.73 5.03 6.89
CA GLY A 60 -15.73 5.57 5.99
C GLY A 60 -15.14 6.38 4.82
N THR A 61 -15.97 6.74 3.84
CA THR A 61 -15.55 7.44 2.60
C THR A 61 -15.24 8.93 2.77
N ASN A 62 -15.25 9.45 4.00
CA ASN A 62 -15.10 10.88 4.22
C ASN A 62 -13.63 11.32 4.27
N LEU A 63 -13.00 11.38 3.08
CA LEU A 63 -11.63 11.82 2.83
C LEU A 63 -11.38 13.33 3.13
N THR A 64 -12.28 14.02 3.84
CA THR A 64 -12.09 15.42 4.26
C THR A 64 -11.39 15.56 5.61
N LEU A 65 -10.93 14.45 6.21
CA LEU A 65 -10.17 14.45 7.45
C LEU A 65 -8.70 14.85 7.23
N ILE A 66 -8.11 15.44 8.26
CA ILE A 66 -6.69 15.82 8.33
C ILE A 66 -5.81 14.57 8.12
N GLY A 67 -5.11 14.49 6.98
CA GLY A 67 -4.27 13.33 6.64
C GLY A 67 -4.97 12.25 5.82
N ALA A 68 -6.06 12.58 5.14
CA ALA A 68 -6.75 11.67 4.24
C ALA A 68 -5.80 11.03 3.21
N LEU A 69 -6.10 9.78 2.90
CA LEU A 69 -5.41 9.00 1.88
C LEU A 69 -5.57 9.68 0.51
N ASN A 70 -4.47 10.17 -0.05
CA ASN A 70 -4.48 10.96 -1.29
C ASN A 70 -3.38 10.52 -2.28
N GLY A 71 -3.05 9.24 -2.24
CA GLY A 71 -2.04 8.60 -3.07
C GLY A 71 -0.76 8.30 -2.30
N ILE A 72 0.07 7.44 -2.85
CA ILE A 72 1.34 6.99 -2.28
C ILE A 72 2.48 7.74 -2.97
N ALA A 73 3.27 8.47 -2.19
CA ALA A 73 4.44 9.19 -2.70
C ALA A 73 5.57 9.23 -1.67
N LEU A 74 6.75 9.67 -2.09
CA LEU A 74 7.84 9.98 -1.16
C LEU A 74 7.33 10.96 -0.10
N SER A 75 7.56 10.63 1.16
CA SER A 75 7.12 11.48 2.26
C SER A 75 7.90 12.79 2.27
N SER A 76 7.23 13.89 2.57
CA SER A 76 7.87 15.17 2.90
C SER A 76 8.44 15.19 4.32
N SER A 77 8.17 14.16 5.12
CA SER A 77 8.62 13.99 6.49
C SER A 77 9.77 12.98 6.56
N ASN A 78 10.76 13.22 7.40
CA ASN A 78 11.84 12.26 7.64
C ASN A 78 11.41 11.03 8.49
N LYS A 79 10.15 11.01 8.94
CA LYS A 79 9.59 9.96 9.81
C LYS A 79 9.24 8.67 9.07
N THR A 80 9.06 8.73 7.76
CA THR A 80 8.71 7.58 6.91
C THR A 80 9.30 7.78 5.52
N LEU A 81 9.57 6.69 4.79
CA LEU A 81 10.07 6.76 3.43
C LEU A 81 8.96 7.20 2.46
N ILE A 82 7.81 6.55 2.56
CA ILE A 82 6.64 6.78 1.73
C ILE A 82 5.44 7.04 2.64
N ASP A 83 4.51 7.85 2.16
CA ASP A 83 3.29 8.19 2.88
C ASP A 83 2.08 8.26 1.93
N GLY A 84 0.95 7.74 2.39
CA GLY A 84 -0.36 7.90 1.74
C GLY A 84 -1.03 9.26 2.02
N SER A 85 -0.49 10.04 2.96
CA SER A 85 -0.93 11.40 3.32
C SER A 85 0.02 12.46 2.76
N ILE A 86 0.05 12.59 1.44
CA ILE A 86 1.00 13.43 0.72
C ILE A 86 0.91 14.90 1.17
N ASN A 87 2.08 15.54 1.33
CA ASN A 87 2.24 16.93 1.76
C ASN A 87 1.71 17.24 3.17
N HIS A 88 1.59 16.22 4.00
CA HIS A 88 1.14 16.37 5.38
C HIS A 88 2.24 15.95 6.36
N GLY A 89 2.32 16.60 7.53
CA GLY A 89 3.34 16.28 8.54
C GLY A 89 3.04 15.03 9.38
N TYR A 90 1.89 14.41 9.13
CA TYR A 90 1.42 13.18 9.77
C TYR A 90 1.41 12.07 8.74
N TRP A 91 1.78 10.87 9.18
CA TRP A 91 2.24 9.78 8.34
C TRP A 91 1.33 8.56 8.45
N TYR A 92 0.00 8.78 8.48
CA TYR A 92 -1.00 7.76 8.85
C TYR A 92 -0.98 6.50 7.97
N PHE A 93 -0.53 6.63 6.73
CA PHE A 93 -0.40 5.54 5.77
C PHE A 93 1.08 5.32 5.41
N ALA A 94 1.90 5.22 6.45
CA ALA A 94 3.34 5.13 6.31
C ALA A 94 3.82 3.77 5.84
N ILE A 95 4.79 3.83 4.94
CA ILE A 95 5.59 2.68 4.49
C ILE A 95 7.06 3.02 4.74
N GLY A 96 7.76 2.16 5.48
CA GLY A 96 9.17 2.38 5.85
C GLY A 96 9.33 3.43 6.94
N ALA A 97 8.67 3.22 8.08
CA ALA A 97 8.75 4.07 9.26
C ALA A 97 10.17 4.12 9.85
N ASN A 98 10.67 5.32 10.14
CA ASN A 98 11.97 5.54 10.78
C ASN A 98 11.84 5.89 12.28
N THR A 99 10.62 6.10 12.77
CA THR A 99 10.35 6.49 14.15
C THR A 99 9.00 5.93 14.59
N TYR A 100 8.77 5.81 15.90
CA TYR A 100 7.49 5.40 16.43
C TYR A 100 6.52 6.57 16.58
N TYR A 101 5.23 6.28 16.46
CA TYR A 101 4.18 7.23 16.78
C TYR A 101 4.17 7.51 18.28
N LYS A 102 4.25 8.80 18.63
CA LYS A 102 4.55 9.27 19.98
C LYS A 102 3.60 8.76 21.07
N VAL A 103 2.38 8.40 20.71
CA VAL A 103 1.32 8.03 21.67
C VAL A 103 1.32 6.52 21.98
N SER A 104 1.77 5.67 21.05
CA SER A 104 1.56 4.21 21.13
C SER A 104 2.83 3.35 21.00
N GLY A 105 3.98 3.93 20.64
CA GLY A 105 5.21 3.14 20.44
C GLY A 105 5.16 2.19 19.24
N THR A 106 4.26 2.47 18.30
CA THR A 106 3.97 1.66 17.10
C THR A 106 4.01 2.53 15.84
N ILE A 107 3.88 1.96 14.65
CA ILE A 107 3.68 2.77 13.42
C ILE A 107 2.22 3.22 13.35
N THR A 108 1.90 4.31 12.66
CA THR A 108 0.51 4.79 12.59
C THR A 108 -0.38 3.82 11.82
N GLY A 109 -1.59 3.61 12.34
CA GLY A 109 -2.65 2.85 11.67
C GLY A 109 -3.58 3.73 10.83
N PRO A 110 -4.70 3.17 10.37
CA PRO A 110 -5.66 3.90 9.53
C PRO A 110 -6.16 5.17 10.25
N ILE A 111 -6.35 6.25 9.48
CA ILE A 111 -6.63 7.62 9.98
C ILE A 111 -7.76 7.72 11.01
N CYS A 112 -8.76 6.85 10.96
CA CYS A 112 -9.88 6.86 11.91
C CYS A 112 -9.54 6.28 13.29
N LYS A 113 -8.33 5.73 13.46
CA LYS A 113 -7.83 5.12 14.69
C LYS A 113 -6.55 5.84 15.16
N VAL A 114 -6.58 7.17 15.21
CA VAL A 114 -5.42 8.03 15.55
C VAL A 114 -4.75 7.72 16.90
N ASP A 115 -5.45 7.05 17.80
CA ASP A 115 -4.99 6.64 19.13
C ASP A 115 -4.34 5.25 19.15
N LYS A 116 -4.37 4.52 18.04
CA LYS A 116 -3.90 3.14 17.93
C LYS A 116 -2.98 2.97 16.74
N GLY A 117 -1.69 2.84 17.00
CA GLY A 117 -0.77 2.43 15.96
C GLY A 117 -0.80 0.91 15.74
N VAL A 118 -0.34 0.50 14.57
CA VAL A 118 -0.26 -0.89 14.07
C VAL A 118 1.17 -1.39 14.16
N THR A 119 1.38 -2.70 14.11
CA THR A 119 2.74 -3.28 14.12
C THR A 119 3.23 -3.73 12.76
N SER A 120 2.34 -3.84 11.78
CA SER A 120 2.70 -4.16 10.39
C SER A 120 1.69 -3.58 9.41
N VAL A 121 2.13 -3.40 8.16
CA VAL A 121 1.28 -3.06 7.02
C VAL A 121 1.63 -4.01 5.89
N ASP A 122 0.62 -4.66 5.35
CA ASP A 122 0.74 -5.37 4.10
C ASP A 122 0.41 -4.41 2.96
N LEU A 123 1.31 -4.36 1.99
CA LEU A 123 1.10 -3.59 0.76
C LEU A 123 1.10 -4.57 -0.40
N TRP A 124 0.05 -4.54 -1.20
CA TRP A 124 0.03 -5.24 -2.47
C TRP A 124 0.02 -4.28 -3.64
N LEU A 125 0.70 -4.68 -4.71
CA LEU A 125 0.65 -4.01 -6.00
C LEU A 125 0.08 -4.98 -7.03
N GLN A 126 -0.95 -4.53 -7.74
CA GLN A 126 -1.53 -5.29 -8.83
C GLN A 126 -0.57 -5.34 -10.02
N TYR A 127 -0.60 -6.44 -10.76
CA TYR A 127 0.05 -6.55 -12.05
C TYR A 127 -0.73 -7.45 -13.01
N THR A 128 -0.40 -7.32 -14.29
CA THR A 128 -0.88 -8.19 -15.37
C THR A 128 0.23 -8.61 -16.33
N ASP A 129 1.44 -8.06 -16.18
CA ASP A 129 2.58 -8.35 -17.05
C ASP A 129 3.53 -9.36 -16.40
N ASP A 130 3.63 -10.54 -17.00
CA ASP A 130 4.49 -11.63 -16.51
C ASP A 130 5.99 -11.30 -16.56
N ILE A 131 6.39 -10.24 -17.29
CA ILE A 131 7.79 -9.77 -17.29
C ILE A 131 8.27 -9.42 -15.88
N ILE A 132 7.35 -9.06 -14.98
CA ILE A 132 7.65 -8.74 -13.59
C ILE A 132 8.37 -9.91 -12.90
N PHE A 133 8.01 -11.16 -13.18
CA PHE A 133 8.69 -12.32 -12.58
C PHE A 133 10.15 -12.45 -12.99
N GLN A 134 10.53 -11.88 -14.14
CA GLN A 134 11.92 -11.87 -14.61
C GLN A 134 12.72 -10.72 -13.97
N MET A 135 12.02 -9.68 -13.50
CA MET A 135 12.60 -8.51 -12.86
C MET A 135 12.85 -8.69 -11.37
N LEU A 136 11.98 -9.46 -10.71
CA LEU A 136 12.15 -9.78 -9.31
C LEU A 136 13.37 -10.72 -9.17
N PRO A 137 14.26 -10.51 -8.18
CA PRO A 137 15.29 -11.49 -7.87
C PRO A 137 14.63 -12.84 -7.63
N ASN A 138 15.33 -13.95 -7.90
CA ASN A 138 14.85 -15.32 -7.74
C ASN A 138 14.18 -15.52 -6.36
N LEU A 139 12.89 -15.19 -6.29
CA LEU A 139 12.04 -15.45 -5.16
C LEU A 139 11.79 -16.94 -5.27
N GLU A 140 12.29 -17.71 -4.31
CA GLU A 140 11.64 -18.99 -4.00
C GLU A 140 10.23 -18.62 -3.58
N ILE A 141 9.31 -18.60 -4.56
CA ILE A 141 7.90 -18.44 -4.27
C ILE A 141 7.58 -19.64 -3.38
N PRO A 142 7.25 -19.45 -2.08
CA PRO A 142 6.83 -20.57 -1.25
C PRO A 142 5.71 -21.25 -2.02
N SER A 143 5.86 -22.56 -2.27
CA SER A 143 5.00 -23.33 -3.16
C SER A 143 3.57 -22.85 -2.98
N VAL A 144 3.06 -22.08 -3.95
CA VAL A 144 1.73 -21.48 -3.83
C VAL A 144 0.82 -22.67 -3.57
N PRO A 145 0.16 -22.76 -2.39
CA PRO A 145 -0.77 -23.85 -2.16
C PRO A 145 -1.70 -23.82 -3.35
N LYS A 146 -1.81 -24.93 -4.07
CA LYS A 146 -2.81 -25.08 -5.12
C LYS A 146 -4.16 -24.92 -4.43
N CYS A 147 -4.64 -23.68 -4.33
CA CYS A 147 -5.97 -23.37 -3.86
C CYS A 147 -6.90 -23.95 -4.92
N ASN A 148 -7.48 -25.10 -4.60
CA ASN A 148 -8.48 -25.81 -5.39
C ASN A 148 -9.83 -25.06 -5.38
N SER A 149 -9.82 -23.79 -5.76
CA SER A 149 -11.01 -22.99 -5.97
C SER A 149 -10.68 -21.89 -6.97
N TYR A 150 -10.48 -22.32 -8.22
CA TYR A 150 -10.80 -21.48 -9.37
C TYR A 150 -12.31 -21.16 -9.29
N HIS A 151 -12.65 -20.03 -8.67
CA HIS A 151 -13.83 -19.32 -9.11
C HIS A 151 -13.44 -18.64 -10.42
N LEU A 152 -14.01 -19.16 -11.52
CA LEU A 152 -14.13 -18.48 -12.80
C LEU A 152 -14.61 -17.03 -12.56
N LEU A 153 -13.69 -16.08 -12.56
CA LEU A 153 -13.97 -14.65 -12.60
C LEU A 153 -13.05 -14.06 -13.66
N SER A 154 -13.67 -13.48 -14.68
CA SER A 154 -13.07 -12.99 -15.93
C SER A 154 -12.15 -11.77 -15.77
N ASN A 155 -11.52 -11.53 -14.62
CA ASN A 155 -10.58 -10.44 -14.37
C ASN A 155 -9.64 -10.80 -13.21
N LEU A 156 -8.62 -11.64 -13.47
CA LEU A 156 -7.64 -12.03 -12.45
C LEU A 156 -6.75 -10.82 -12.11
N HIS A 157 -7.05 -10.13 -11.00
CA HIS A 157 -6.18 -9.10 -10.43
C HIS A 157 -5.15 -9.82 -9.57
N VAL A 158 -3.93 -10.04 -10.09
CA VAL A 158 -2.87 -10.69 -9.32
C VAL A 158 -2.09 -9.63 -8.56
N PHE A 159 -1.80 -9.91 -7.29
CA PHE A 159 -1.20 -8.97 -6.35
C PHE A 159 0.11 -9.55 -5.79
N ILE A 160 1.19 -8.77 -5.79
CA ILE A 160 2.44 -9.15 -5.08
C ILE A 160 2.40 -8.59 -3.67
N LEU A 161 2.48 -9.47 -2.67
CA LEU A 161 2.58 -9.07 -1.26
C LEU A 161 3.96 -8.51 -0.95
N MET A 162 4.01 -7.30 -0.40
CA MET A 162 5.17 -6.72 0.27
C MET A 162 4.95 -6.79 1.77
N LEU A 163 5.77 -7.59 2.45
CA LEU A 163 5.83 -7.61 3.91
C LEU A 163 6.76 -6.49 4.38
N LEU A 164 6.23 -5.56 5.17
CA LEU A 164 6.95 -4.48 5.80
C LEU A 164 6.89 -4.68 7.32
N GLU A 165 7.98 -5.18 7.90
CA GLU A 165 8.20 -5.29 9.35
C GLU A 165 8.91 -4.04 9.91
#